data_AF-A0A939HU17-F1
#
_entry.id   AF-A0A939HU17-F1
#
_cell.length_a   1.000
_cell.length_b   1.000
_cell.length_c   1.000
_cell.angle_alpha   90.00
_cell.angle_beta   90.00
_cell.angle_gamma   90.00
#
_symmetry.space_group_name_H-M   'P 1'
#
loop_
_entity.id
_entity.type
_entity.pdbx_description
1 polymer ?
#
loop_
_entity_poly.entity_id
_entity_poly.type
_entity_poly.pdbx_seq_one_letter_code
_entity_poly.pdbx_strand_id
1 'polypeptide(L)'
;MLIPGYYLIKPNSYLKERLKTLDIEPDRAELILETVLWTHEEVSESKSRTGDDIAEVKLLFLANLMSGYLSGDLYSKILQSHQISLAVFDRWWAIERYFIEFGVDEIEQNLQPDVISFFVKTGRERIDSWIEQLSHQIGPRR
;
A
#
# COMPACT_ATOMS: atom_id res chain seq x y z
N MET A 1 -3.46 8.30 19.36
CA MET A 1 -4.44 8.14 18.27
C MET A 1 -3.95 7.00 17.41
N LEU A 2 -4.83 6.05 17.06
CA LEU A 2 -4.52 5.02 16.09
C LEU A 2 -4.74 5.60 14.70
N ILE A 3 -3.78 5.40 13.80
CA ILE A 3 -3.86 5.83 12.39
C ILE A 3 -3.82 4.55 11.56
N PRO A 4 -4.66 4.40 10.52
CA PRO A 4 -4.58 3.26 9.63
C PRO A 4 -3.27 3.31 8.84
N GLY A 5 -2.46 2.27 8.99
CA GLY A 5 -1.32 1.94 8.14
C GLY A 5 -1.77 1.07 6.98
N TYR A 6 -1.39 1.45 5.77
CA TYR A 6 -1.68 0.74 4.53
C TYR A 6 -0.42 0.12 3.97
N TYR A 7 -0.48 -1.18 3.68
CA TYR A 7 0.63 -2.00 3.25
C TYR A 7 0.37 -2.55 1.86
N LEU A 8 1.08 -2.03 0.87
CA LEU A 8 0.99 -2.46 -0.50
C LEU A 8 2.11 -3.46 -0.79
N ILE A 9 1.74 -4.74 -0.92
CA ILE A 9 2.67 -5.84 -1.14
C ILE A 9 2.62 -6.24 -2.62
N LYS A 10 3.77 -6.19 -3.28
CA LYS A 10 3.90 -6.45 -4.73
C LYS A 10 4.89 -7.57 -4.98
N PRO A 11 4.58 -8.56 -5.85
CA PRO A 11 5.58 -9.51 -6.31
C PRO A 11 6.64 -8.79 -7.13
N ASN A 12 7.90 -9.17 -6.95
CA ASN A 12 8.97 -8.63 -7.78
C ASN A 12 9.10 -9.40 -9.11
N SER A 13 10.00 -8.94 -9.98
CA SER A 13 10.24 -9.59 -11.28
C SER A 13 10.83 -11.00 -11.13
N TYR A 14 11.64 -11.26 -10.10
CA TYR A 14 12.24 -12.58 -9.87
C TYR A 14 11.17 -13.64 -9.59
N LEU A 15 10.14 -13.32 -8.82
CA LEU A 15 9.04 -14.24 -8.55
C LEU A 15 8.26 -14.57 -9.83
N LYS A 16 8.00 -13.57 -10.68
CA LYS A 16 7.34 -13.76 -11.99
C LYS A 16 8.12 -14.71 -12.87
N GLU A 17 9.42 -14.49 -13.03
CA GLU A 17 10.27 -15.39 -13.83
C GLU A 17 10.35 -16.78 -13.20
N ARG A 18 10.42 -16.88 -11.88
CA ARG A 18 10.43 -18.16 -11.17
C ARG A 18 9.18 -18.98 -11.47
N LEU A 19 7.99 -18.38 -11.38
CA LEU A 19 6.74 -19.11 -11.62
C LEU A 19 6.62 -19.62 -13.06
N LYS A 20 7.15 -18.91 -14.06
CA LYS A 20 7.21 -19.39 -15.46
C LYS A 20 8.03 -20.68 -15.63
N THR A 21 8.99 -20.93 -14.74
CA THR A 21 9.83 -22.15 -14.79
C THR A 21 9.21 -23.35 -14.09
N LEU A 22 8.06 -23.17 -13.44
CA LEU A 22 7.41 -24.20 -12.65
C LEU A 22 6.11 -24.63 -13.33
N ASP A 23 5.84 -25.93 -13.28
CA ASP A 23 4.53 -26.46 -13.61
C ASP A 23 3.59 -26.21 -12.41
N ILE A 24 2.85 -25.11 -12.49
CA ILE A 24 1.87 -24.65 -11.51
C ILE A 24 0.59 -24.24 -12.23
N GLU A 25 -0.56 -24.55 -11.61
CA GLU A 25 -1.87 -24.13 -12.11
C GLU A 25 -1.93 -22.60 -12.32
N PRO A 26 -2.43 -22.11 -13.48
CA PRO A 26 -2.45 -20.69 -13.80
C PRO A 26 -3.13 -19.83 -12.72
N ASP A 27 -4.31 -20.24 -12.24
CA ASP A 27 -5.08 -19.52 -11.21
C ASP A 27 -4.28 -19.35 -9.92
N ARG A 28 -3.46 -20.36 -9.55
CA ARG A 28 -2.58 -20.27 -8.38
C ARG A 28 -1.41 -19.32 -8.64
N ALA A 29 -0.82 -19.37 -9.83
CA ALA A 29 0.25 -18.46 -10.19
C ALA A 29 -0.23 -17.00 -10.18
N GLU A 30 -1.46 -16.75 -10.66
CA GLU A 30 -2.09 -15.43 -10.63
C GLU A 30 -2.28 -14.94 -9.19
N LEU A 31 -2.81 -15.78 -8.28
CA LEU A 31 -2.97 -15.44 -6.87
C LEU A 31 -1.64 -15.05 -6.19
N ILE A 32 -0.56 -15.79 -6.48
CA ILE A 32 0.78 -15.50 -5.92
C ILE A 32 1.35 -14.18 -6.47
N LEU A 33 0.96 -13.83 -7.70
CA LEU A 33 1.38 -12.61 -8.41
C LEU A 33 0.44 -11.43 -8.19
N GLU A 34 -0.59 -11.58 -7.38
CA GLU A 34 -1.51 -10.50 -7.07
C GLU A 34 -0.80 -9.44 -6.21
N THR A 35 -1.06 -8.17 -6.52
CA THR A 35 -0.69 -7.07 -5.62
C THR A 35 -1.78 -6.92 -4.58
N VAL A 36 -1.42 -7.06 -3.30
CA VAL A 36 -2.38 -6.98 -2.20
C VAL A 36 -2.21 -5.71 -1.38
N LEU A 37 -3.32 -5.16 -0.94
CA LEU A 37 -3.38 -4.03 -0.02
C LEU A 37 -3.91 -4.52 1.32
N TRP A 38 -3.08 -4.44 2.35
CA TRP A 38 -3.47 -4.78 3.73
C TRP A 38 -3.56 -3.51 4.58
N THR A 39 -4.37 -3.57 5.63
CA THR A 39 -4.54 -2.48 6.58
C THR A 39 -4.23 -2.96 7.99
N HIS A 40 -3.52 -2.14 8.76
CA HIS A 40 -3.24 -2.38 10.17
C HIS A 40 -3.41 -1.08 10.96
N GLU A 41 -4.06 -1.13 12.12
CA GLU A 41 -4.20 0.05 12.98
C GLU A 41 -2.94 0.24 13.81
N GLU A 42 -2.35 1.44 13.74
CA GLU A 42 -1.02 1.69 14.32
C GLU A 42 -1.02 2.89 15.23
N VAL A 43 -0.18 2.84 16.28
CA VAL A 43 0.03 3.99 17.16
C VAL A 43 0.85 5.03 16.40
N SER A 44 0.33 6.26 16.29
CA SER A 44 0.88 7.38 15.50
C SER A 44 2.40 7.38 15.27
N GLU A 45 2.83 7.78 14.06
CA GLU A 45 4.21 7.79 13.55
C GLU A 45 5.31 8.18 14.55
N SER A 46 5.05 9.09 15.49
CA SER A 46 6.01 9.48 16.53
C SER A 46 6.55 8.31 17.38
N LYS A 47 5.83 7.18 17.44
CA LYS A 47 6.22 5.97 18.20
C LYS A 47 6.54 4.74 17.33
N SER A 48 6.17 4.73 16.05
CA SER A 48 6.25 3.57 15.13
C SER A 48 7.58 3.50 14.31
N ARG A 49 8.55 4.37 14.61
CA ARG A 49 9.80 4.54 13.85
C ARG A 49 10.75 3.33 13.80
N THR A 50 10.44 2.20 14.43
CA THR A 50 11.38 1.08 14.53
C THR A 50 11.42 0.17 13.29
N GLY A 51 10.44 0.27 12.39
CA GLY A 51 10.35 -0.61 11.21
C GLY A 51 9.92 -2.04 11.55
N ASP A 52 9.64 -2.33 12.83
CA ASP A 52 9.20 -3.63 13.31
C ASP A 52 7.82 -3.99 12.73
N ASP A 53 6.90 -3.02 12.61
CA ASP A 53 5.57 -3.24 12.01
C ASP A 53 5.66 -3.78 10.57
N ILE A 54 6.61 -3.27 9.76
CA ILE A 54 6.83 -3.78 8.40
C ILE A 54 7.34 -5.22 8.44
N ALA A 55 8.24 -5.55 9.36
CA ALA A 55 8.76 -6.90 9.51
C ALA A 55 7.65 -7.88 9.91
N GLU A 56 6.77 -7.49 10.83
CA GLU A 56 5.61 -8.29 11.23
C GLU A 56 4.67 -8.56 10.05
N VAL A 57 4.31 -7.53 9.29
CA VAL A 57 3.46 -7.67 8.10
C VAL A 57 4.07 -8.61 7.06
N LYS A 58 5.39 -8.51 6.81
CA LYS A 58 6.10 -9.43 5.89
C LYS A 58 5.98 -10.89 6.32
N LEU A 59 6.18 -11.17 7.61
CA LEU A 59 6.10 -12.53 8.16
C LEU A 59 4.66 -13.06 8.14
N LEU A 60 3.68 -12.22 8.50
CA LEU A 60 2.26 -12.56 8.43
C LEU A 60 1.80 -12.83 6.99
N PHE A 61 2.30 -12.07 6.01
CA PHE A 61 2.03 -12.29 4.60
C PHE A 61 2.50 -13.69 4.15
N LEU A 62 3.76 -14.05 4.46
CA LEU A 62 4.28 -15.37 4.14
C LEU A 62 3.53 -16.50 4.86
N ALA A 63 3.16 -16.28 6.13
CA ALA A 63 2.38 -17.23 6.91
C ALA A 63 0.98 -17.46 6.30
N ASN A 64 0.30 -16.38 5.90
CA ASN A 64 -0.99 -16.44 5.22
C ASN A 64 -0.89 -17.13 3.85
N LEU A 65 0.18 -16.88 3.11
CA LEU A 65 0.41 -17.54 1.82
C LEU A 65 0.60 -19.06 2.00
N MET A 66 1.37 -19.47 3.00
CA MET A 66 1.59 -20.89 3.34
C MET A 66 0.34 -21.56 3.94
N SER A 67 -0.45 -20.88 4.76
CA SER A 67 -1.63 -21.50 5.38
C SER A 67 -2.83 -21.55 4.43
N GLY A 68 -3.00 -20.52 3.59
CA GLY A 68 -4.19 -20.36 2.75
C GLY A 68 -4.07 -20.93 1.34
N TYR A 69 -2.87 -20.90 0.75
CA TYR A 69 -2.72 -21.08 -0.70
C TYR A 69 -1.65 -22.09 -1.10
N LEU A 70 -0.56 -22.19 -0.34
CA LEU A 70 0.58 -23.04 -0.66
C LEU A 70 0.74 -24.15 0.37
N SER A 71 0.58 -25.41 -0.04
CA SER A 71 1.07 -26.52 0.80
C SER A 71 2.56 -26.35 1.10
N GLY A 72 3.07 -26.96 2.18
CA GLY A 72 4.48 -26.85 2.56
C GLY A 72 5.46 -27.22 1.43
N ASP A 73 5.12 -28.24 0.63
CA ASP A 73 5.92 -28.67 -0.53
C ASP A 73 5.87 -27.65 -1.67
N LEU A 74 4.71 -27.05 -1.93
CA LEU A 74 4.57 -26.04 -2.97
C LEU A 74 5.28 -24.74 -2.58
N TYR A 75 5.19 -24.37 -1.30
CA TYR A 75 5.93 -23.24 -0.74
C TYR A 75 7.43 -23.41 -0.95
N SER A 76 7.98 -24.58 -0.59
CA SER A 76 9.41 -24.83 -0.74
C SER A 76 9.86 -24.92 -2.20
N LYS A 77 9.03 -25.51 -3.08
CA LYS A 77 9.28 -25.55 -4.53
C LYS A 77 9.36 -24.15 -5.14
N ILE A 78 8.43 -23.26 -4.77
CA ILE A 78 8.34 -21.90 -5.34
C ILE A 78 9.42 -21.01 -4.74
N LEU A 79 9.44 -20.88 -3.41
CA LEU A 79 10.25 -19.89 -2.69
C LEU A 79 11.65 -20.37 -2.32
N GLN A 80 11.98 -21.63 -2.64
CA GLN A 80 13.27 -22.25 -2.39
C GLN A 80 13.66 -22.22 -0.90
N SER A 81 12.66 -22.33 -0.03
CA SER A 81 12.83 -22.29 1.43
C SER A 81 11.67 -23.02 2.13
N HIS A 82 11.93 -23.60 3.29
CA HIS A 82 10.90 -24.16 4.17
C HIS A 82 10.56 -23.21 5.33
N GLN A 83 11.23 -22.06 5.41
CA GLN A 83 11.16 -21.14 6.53
C GLN A 83 10.37 -19.89 6.16
N ILE A 84 9.57 -19.40 7.09
CA ILE A 84 9.02 -18.05 7.07
C ILE A 84 10.09 -17.12 7.64
N SER A 85 10.62 -16.22 6.81
CA SER A 85 11.65 -15.26 7.23
C SER A 85 11.61 -14.00 6.38
N LEU A 86 12.15 -12.91 6.91
CA LEU A 86 12.26 -11.64 6.18
C LEU A 86 13.07 -11.80 4.89
N ALA A 87 14.15 -12.57 4.93
CA ALA A 87 14.97 -12.83 3.75
C ALA A 87 14.20 -13.55 2.63
N VAL A 88 13.27 -14.44 2.97
CA VAL A 88 12.38 -15.07 1.99
C VAL A 88 11.43 -14.04 1.40
N PHE A 89 10.83 -13.18 2.23
CA PHE A 89 9.95 -12.12 1.75
C PHE A 89 10.71 -11.19 0.80
N ASP A 90 11.83 -10.64 1.25
CA ASP A 90 12.60 -9.61 0.55
C ASP A 90 13.18 -10.11 -0.79
N ARG A 91 13.34 -11.44 -0.92
CA ARG A 91 13.75 -12.05 -2.18
C ARG A 91 12.67 -12.04 -3.24
N TRP A 92 11.39 -12.12 -2.86
CA TRP A 92 10.30 -12.44 -3.77
C TRP A 92 9.24 -11.34 -3.88
N TRP A 93 9.10 -10.49 -2.86
CA TRP A 93 8.15 -9.38 -2.81
C TRP A 93 8.82 -8.07 -2.37
N ALA A 94 8.14 -6.97 -2.67
CA ALA A 94 8.41 -5.65 -2.12
C ALA A 94 7.18 -5.19 -1.32
N ILE A 95 7.40 -4.31 -0.35
CA ILE A 95 6.34 -3.71 0.45
C ILE A 95 6.53 -2.20 0.52
N GLU A 96 5.45 -1.48 0.25
CA GLU A 96 5.34 -0.03 0.43
C GLU A 96 4.34 0.24 1.55
N ARG A 97 4.71 1.13 2.48
CA ARG A 97 3.86 1.52 3.61
C ARG A 97 3.39 2.96 3.40
N TYR A 98 2.11 3.18 3.62
CA TYR A 98 1.47 4.48 3.55
C TYR A 98 0.67 4.75 4.82
N PHE A 99 0.72 5.99 5.29
CA PHE A 99 -0.14 6.48 6.35
C PHE A 99 -1.06 7.55 5.79
N ILE A 100 -2.28 7.62 6.33
CA ILE A 100 -3.17 8.74 6.09
C ILE A 100 -3.10 9.64 7.31
N GLU A 101 -2.23 10.65 7.26
CA GLU A 101 -2.16 11.66 8.32
C GLU A 101 -3.37 12.60 8.28
N PHE A 102 -3.74 13.03 7.08
CA PHE A 102 -4.86 13.94 6.83
C PHE A 102 -5.69 13.43 5.66
N GLY A 103 -7.01 13.51 5.79
CA GLY A 103 -7.91 13.23 4.66
C GLY A 103 -7.85 14.35 3.62
N VAL A 104 -8.19 14.03 2.36
CA VAL A 104 -8.27 15.05 1.30
C VAL A 104 -9.25 16.17 1.68
N ASP A 105 -10.39 15.82 2.29
CA ASP A 105 -11.39 16.78 2.76
C ASP A 105 -10.85 17.71 3.86
N GLU A 106 -9.99 17.18 4.74
CA GLU A 106 -9.36 17.97 5.79
C GLU A 106 -8.30 18.92 5.22
N ILE A 107 -7.51 18.45 4.25
CA ILE A 107 -6.55 19.30 3.53
C ILE A 107 -7.31 20.42 2.81
N GLU A 108 -8.39 20.09 2.11
CA GLU A 108 -9.23 21.05 1.38
C GLU A 108 -9.77 22.14 2.32
N GLN A 109 -10.30 21.76 3.49
CA GLN A 109 -10.82 22.70 4.49
C GLN A 109 -9.75 23.59 5.14
N ASN A 110 -8.49 23.16 5.12
CA ASN A 110 -7.37 23.85 5.74
C ASN A 110 -6.52 24.68 4.76
N LEU A 111 -6.86 24.67 3.46
CA LEU A 111 -6.17 25.47 2.45
C LEU A 111 -6.32 26.97 2.75
N GLN A 112 -5.20 27.67 2.79
CA GLN A 112 -5.19 29.11 2.99
C GLN A 112 -5.57 29.86 1.70
N PRO A 113 -6.19 31.05 1.80
CA PRO A 113 -6.66 31.79 0.62
C PRO A 113 -5.57 32.19 -0.36
N ASP A 114 -4.40 32.53 0.17
CA ASP A 114 -3.20 32.82 -0.62
C ASP A 114 -2.76 31.60 -1.41
N VAL A 115 -2.81 30.39 -0.83
CA VAL A 115 -2.53 29.12 -1.54
C VAL A 115 -3.55 28.89 -2.65
N ILE A 116 -4.84 29.14 -2.39
CA ILE A 116 -5.90 28.95 -3.38
C ILE A 116 -5.71 29.87 -4.60
N SER A 117 -5.16 31.07 -4.39
CA SER A 117 -4.88 32.02 -5.48
C SER A 117 -3.83 31.53 -6.49
N PHE A 118 -3.03 30.51 -6.16
CA PHE A 118 -2.04 29.93 -7.06
C PHE A 118 -2.60 28.85 -8.00
N PHE A 119 -3.84 28.40 -7.82
CA PHE A 119 -4.45 27.43 -8.73
C PHE A 119 -4.74 28.07 -10.09
N VAL A 120 -4.35 27.37 -11.16
CA VAL A 120 -4.58 27.79 -12.55
C VAL A 120 -5.58 26.84 -13.19
N LYS A 121 -6.41 27.36 -14.10
CA LYS A 121 -7.33 26.53 -14.88
C LYS A 121 -6.57 25.43 -15.62
N THR A 122 -7.09 24.23 -15.50
CA THR A 122 -6.55 23.01 -16.09
C THR A 122 -7.14 22.71 -17.46
N GLY A 123 -8.21 23.41 -17.85
CA GLY A 123 -9.00 23.14 -19.05
C GLY A 123 -9.95 21.95 -18.91
N ARG A 124 -10.06 21.38 -17.70
CA ARG A 124 -10.98 20.29 -17.38
C ARG A 124 -12.13 20.86 -16.56
N GLU A 125 -13.31 20.96 -17.17
CA GLU A 125 -14.50 21.61 -16.60
C GLU A 125 -14.75 21.22 -15.13
N ARG A 126 -14.77 19.91 -14.82
CA ARG A 126 -14.97 19.42 -13.45
C ARG A 126 -13.96 19.97 -12.43
N ILE A 127 -12.69 20.05 -12.82
CA ILE A 127 -11.61 20.51 -11.93
C ILE A 127 -11.65 22.04 -11.83
N ASP A 128 -11.89 22.73 -12.94
CA ASP A 128 -11.96 24.19 -12.96
C ASP A 128 -13.16 24.70 -12.15
N SER A 129 -14.30 24.00 -12.19
CA SER A 129 -15.44 24.28 -11.30
C SER A 129 -15.12 24.04 -9.82
N TRP A 130 -14.35 23.00 -9.49
CA TRP A 130 -13.90 22.76 -8.11
C TRP A 130 -12.94 23.86 -7.63
N ILE A 131 -11.97 24.29 -8.45
CA ILE A 131 -11.08 25.42 -8.14
C ILE A 131 -11.89 26.72 -7.91
N GLU A 132 -12.90 26.96 -8.74
CA GLU A 132 -13.81 28.09 -8.55
C GLU A 132 -14.56 27.95 -7.23
N GLN A 133 -15.10 26.78 -6.87
CA GLN A 133 -15.76 26.55 -5.58
C GLN A 133 -14.84 26.79 -4.38
N LEU A 134 -13.58 26.33 -4.44
CA LEU A 134 -12.58 26.60 -3.40
C LEU A 134 -12.40 28.10 -3.19
N SER A 135 -12.36 28.86 -4.28
CA SER A 135 -12.22 30.33 -4.24
C SER A 135 -13.46 31.01 -3.62
N HIS A 136 -14.64 30.43 -3.76
CA HIS A 136 -15.91 30.99 -3.24
C HIS A 136 -16.18 30.61 -1.77
N GLN A 137 -15.63 29.50 -1.26
CA GLN A 137 -15.75 29.12 0.15
C GLN A 137 -15.01 30.09 1.10
N ILE A 138 -14.19 30.99 0.56
CA ILE A 138 -13.41 32.00 1.29
C ILE A 138 -14.08 33.39 1.29
N GLY A 139 -15.41 33.45 1.15
CA GLY A 139 -16.15 34.66 1.52
C GLY A 139 -15.92 34.96 3.01
N PRO A 140 -15.83 36.24 3.41
CA PRO A 140 -15.32 36.61 4.74
C PRO A 140 -16.14 35.93 5.84
N ARG A 141 -15.48 35.17 6.71
CA ARG A 141 -16.03 34.87 8.04
C ARG A 141 -16.24 36.22 8.72
N ARG A 142 -17.50 36.67 8.77
CA ARG A 142 -17.92 37.80 9.61
C ARG A 142 -17.73 37.46 11.07
#